data_AF-A0AAV0P483-F1
#
_entry.id   AF-A0AAV0P483-F1
#
_cell.length_a   1.000
_cell.length_b   1.000
_cell.length_c   1.000
_cell.angle_alpha   90.00
_cell.angle_beta   90.00
_cell.angle_gamma   90.00
#
_symmetry.space_group_name_H-M   'P 1'
#
loop_
_entity.id
_entity.type
_entity.pdbx_description
1 polymer ?
#
loop_
_entity_poly.entity_id
_entity_poly.type
_entity_poly.pdbx_seq_one_letter_code
_entity_poly.pdbx_strand_id
1 'polypeptide(L)'
;MDKKDALRKMVVDTKWESLKDVHTKKGKDATSTVLNNTFWKGVHLCLKVFEPLVRVLRLVDADVKPSMGFVYGEIVKPKREIKEAFSNVEIRYKEVMSIVDKKMKGRLDAPLHCTAYMLNPHYSYVDESIFDDGNITTSFVDCVETFYSGDDNTQDQVVNYEFQKFQKKEGTFGKKLARTCQNFDYNPG
;
A
#
# COMPACT_ATOMS: atom_id res chain seq x y z
N MET A 1 19.23 -6.30 -5.36
CA MET A 1 20.02 -6.38 -6.62
C MET A 1 21.25 -7.27 -6.48
N ASP A 2 21.65 -7.63 -5.27
CA ASP A 2 22.87 -8.37 -4.95
C ASP A 2 23.00 -9.72 -5.67
N LYS A 3 21.88 -10.37 -5.98
CA LYS A 3 21.86 -11.62 -6.76
C LYS A 3 22.19 -11.41 -8.24
N LYS A 4 21.96 -10.23 -8.82
CA LYS A 4 22.33 -9.89 -10.21
C LYS A 4 23.83 -10.01 -10.42
N ASP A 5 24.61 -9.39 -9.54
CA ASP A 5 26.07 -9.34 -9.70
C ASP A 5 26.69 -10.71 -9.45
N ALA A 6 26.15 -11.48 -8.50
CA ALA A 6 26.53 -12.87 -8.30
C ALA A 6 26.26 -13.73 -9.56
N LEU A 7 25.07 -13.60 -10.16
CA LEU A 7 24.71 -14.33 -11.38
C LEU A 7 25.58 -13.92 -12.58
N ARG A 8 25.89 -12.63 -12.71
CA ARG A 8 26.79 -12.15 -13.76
C ARG A 8 28.20 -12.70 -13.61
N LYS A 9 28.74 -12.70 -12.39
CA LYS A 9 30.04 -13.32 -12.09
C LYS A 9 30.04 -14.82 -12.41
N MET A 10 28.95 -15.51 -12.06
CA MET A 10 28.80 -16.94 -12.34
C MET A 10 28.88 -17.22 -13.85
N VAL A 11 28.14 -16.50 -14.70
CA VAL A 11 28.06 -16.81 -16.14
C VAL A 11 29.29 -16.40 -16.95
N VAL A 12 30.25 -15.68 -16.35
CA VAL A 12 31.53 -15.32 -16.99
C VAL A 12 32.72 -16.12 -16.42
N ASP A 13 32.47 -17.00 -15.45
CA ASP A 13 33.51 -17.83 -14.86
C ASP A 13 33.90 -18.98 -15.81
N THR A 14 35.18 -19.32 -15.86
CA THR A 14 35.70 -20.47 -16.62
C THR A 14 34.97 -21.79 -16.33
N LYS A 15 34.50 -21.97 -15.09
CA LYS A 15 33.71 -23.15 -14.69
C LYS A 15 32.36 -23.19 -15.40
N TRP A 16 31.71 -22.04 -15.62
CA TRP A 16 30.47 -21.96 -16.38
C TRP A 16 30.69 -22.38 -17.83
N GLU A 17 31.74 -21.86 -18.47
CA GLU A 17 32.10 -22.19 -19.85
C GLU A 17 32.43 -23.67 -20.04
N SER A 18 32.95 -24.35 -19.00
CA SER A 18 33.26 -25.78 -19.06
C SER A 18 32.03 -26.71 -19.08
N LEU A 19 30.83 -26.18 -18.82
CA LEU A 19 29.60 -26.97 -18.75
C LEU A 19 29.07 -27.28 -20.17
N LYS A 20 28.83 -28.55 -20.47
CA LYS A 20 28.27 -28.95 -21.79
C LYS A 20 26.93 -28.26 -22.09
N ASP A 21 26.10 -28.07 -21.06
CA ASP A 21 24.75 -27.50 -21.21
C ASP A 21 24.77 -26.02 -21.63
N VAL A 22 25.81 -25.26 -21.29
CA VAL A 22 25.87 -23.82 -21.62
C VAL A 22 26.09 -23.59 -23.12
N HIS A 23 26.65 -24.57 -23.83
CA HIS A 23 26.84 -24.51 -25.28
C HIS A 23 25.59 -24.89 -26.08
N THR A 24 24.60 -25.49 -25.45
CA THR A 24 23.29 -25.72 -26.08
C THR A 24 22.62 -24.37 -26.39
N LYS A 25 21.63 -24.37 -27.30
CA LYS A 25 20.86 -23.14 -27.60
C LYS A 25 20.27 -22.52 -26.32
N LYS A 26 19.64 -23.33 -25.47
CA LYS A 26 19.05 -22.88 -24.20
C LYS A 26 20.09 -22.31 -23.24
N GLY A 27 21.27 -22.91 -23.15
CA GLY A 27 22.38 -22.43 -22.32
C GLY A 27 22.92 -21.07 -22.76
N LYS A 28 23.08 -20.88 -24.07
CA LYS A 28 23.47 -19.59 -24.67
C LYS A 28 22.42 -18.52 -24.43
N ASP A 29 21.14 -18.84 -24.61
CA ASP A 29 20.02 -17.93 -24.36
C ASP A 29 19.96 -17.50 -22.89
N ALA A 30 20.16 -18.44 -21.95
CA ALA A 30 20.21 -18.15 -20.52
C ALA A 30 21.39 -17.23 -20.16
N THR A 31 22.58 -17.51 -20.67
CA THR A 31 23.78 -16.68 -20.48
C THR A 31 23.57 -15.27 -21.00
N SER A 32 23.03 -15.15 -22.22
CA SER A 32 22.69 -13.86 -22.85
C SER A 32 21.69 -13.07 -21.99
N THR A 33 20.65 -13.74 -21.47
CA THR A 33 19.64 -13.12 -20.60
C THR A 33 20.26 -12.57 -19.31
N VAL A 34 21.14 -13.33 -18.64
CA VAL A 34 21.81 -12.90 -17.40
C VAL A 34 22.77 -11.73 -17.65
N LEU A 35 23.41 -11.65 -18.82
CA LEU A 35 24.27 -10.52 -19.16
C LEU A 35 23.47 -9.28 -19.62
N ASN A 36 22.25 -9.46 -20.13
CA ASN A 36 21.43 -8.39 -20.69
C ASN A 36 21.03 -7.33 -19.64
N ASN A 37 21.48 -6.08 -19.84
CA ASN A 37 21.15 -4.96 -18.96
C ASN A 37 19.65 -4.59 -18.97
N THR A 38 18.98 -4.69 -20.12
CA THR A 38 17.56 -4.38 -20.27
C THR A 38 16.71 -5.39 -19.51
N PHE A 39 17.07 -6.68 -19.56
CA PHE A 39 16.42 -7.70 -18.74
C PHE A 39 16.44 -7.32 -17.25
N TRP A 40 17.61 -6.96 -16.72
CA TRP A 40 17.74 -6.56 -15.31
C TRP A 40 17.03 -5.26 -14.96
N LYS A 41 16.92 -4.30 -15.90
CA LYS A 41 16.08 -3.10 -15.71
C LYS A 41 14.62 -3.51 -15.54
N GLY A 42 14.14 -4.47 -16.35
CA GLY A 42 12.81 -5.05 -16.21
C GLY A 42 12.60 -5.75 -14.86
N VAL A 43 13.51 -6.63 -14.46
CA VAL A 43 13.46 -7.30 -13.14
C VAL A 43 13.42 -6.29 -11.99
N HIS A 44 14.26 -5.24 -12.04
CA HIS A 44 14.28 -4.19 -11.02
C HIS A 44 12.96 -3.43 -10.94
N LEU A 45 12.35 -3.12 -12.08
CA LEU A 45 11.03 -2.51 -12.13
C LEU A 45 9.96 -3.44 -11.55
N CYS A 46 9.96 -4.73 -11.90
CA CYS A 46 9.06 -5.71 -11.31
C CYS A 46 9.19 -5.74 -9.78
N LEU A 47 10.41 -5.79 -9.24
CA LEU A 47 10.62 -5.76 -7.80
C LEU A 47 10.05 -4.50 -7.16
N LYS A 48 10.31 -3.32 -7.74
CA LYS A 48 9.76 -2.05 -7.25
C LYS A 48 8.22 -2.01 -7.24
N VAL A 49 7.58 -2.74 -8.15
CA VAL A 49 6.11 -2.81 -8.21
C VAL A 49 5.55 -3.85 -7.22
N PHE A 50 6.14 -5.03 -7.15
CA PHE A 50 5.60 -6.15 -6.38
C PHE A 50 5.98 -6.12 -4.90
N GLU A 51 7.19 -5.66 -4.56
CA GLU A 51 7.64 -5.59 -3.16
C GLU A 51 6.66 -4.84 -2.24
N PRO A 52 6.21 -3.61 -2.56
CA PRO A 52 5.28 -2.91 -1.68
C PRO A 52 3.91 -3.61 -1.57
N LEU A 53 3.45 -4.28 -2.63
CA LEU A 53 2.21 -5.06 -2.59
C LEU A 53 2.34 -6.30 -1.69
N VAL A 54 3.47 -6.99 -1.74
CA VAL A 54 3.77 -8.13 -0.85
C VAL A 54 3.85 -7.70 0.60
N ARG A 55 4.36 -6.49 0.89
CA ARG A 55 4.35 -5.95 2.26
C ARG A 55 2.92 -5.78 2.80
N VAL A 56 1.99 -5.27 1.99
CA VAL A 56 0.58 -5.16 2.39
C VAL A 56 -0.04 -6.53 2.63
N LEU A 57 0.19 -7.50 1.73
CA LEU A 57 -0.34 -8.86 1.92
C LEU A 57 0.14 -9.47 3.23
N ARG A 58 1.44 -9.36 3.54
CA ARG A 58 1.99 -9.83 4.81
C ARG A 58 1.40 -9.12 6.03
N LEU A 59 1.06 -7.84 5.91
CA LEU A 59 0.45 -7.08 7.00
C LEU A 59 -1.00 -7.51 7.25
N VAL A 60 -1.75 -7.81 6.19
CA VAL A 60 -3.15 -8.28 6.31
C VAL A 60 -3.22 -9.74 6.78
N ASP A 61 -2.22 -10.56 6.41
CA ASP A 61 -2.12 -11.96 6.86
C ASP A 61 -1.52 -12.11 8.27
N ALA A 62 -0.90 -11.06 8.83
CA ALA A 62 -0.33 -11.11 10.16
C ALA A 62 -1.41 -10.94 11.24
N ASP A 63 -1.61 -11.96 12.08
CA ASP A 63 -2.54 -11.97 13.21
C ASP A 63 -2.22 -10.92 14.32
N VAL A 64 -1.12 -10.17 14.17
CA VAL A 64 -0.52 -9.34 15.23
C VAL A 64 -1.14 -7.94 15.33
N LYS A 65 -1.74 -7.39 14.26
CA LYS A 65 -2.28 -6.01 14.29
C LYS A 65 -3.73 -5.97 13.81
N PRO A 66 -4.67 -5.38 14.58
CA PRO A 66 -6.04 -5.20 14.10
C PRO A 66 -6.02 -4.33 12.84
N SER A 67 -6.32 -4.98 11.72
CA SER A 67 -5.97 -4.50 10.39
C SER A 67 -6.89 -3.39 9.88
N MET A 68 -8.14 -3.34 10.36
CA MET A 68 -9.20 -2.53 9.74
C MET A 68 -8.88 -1.04 9.61
N GLY A 69 -8.34 -0.41 10.66
CA GLY A 69 -7.95 1.02 10.64
C GLY A 69 -6.61 1.32 9.93
N PHE A 70 -5.89 0.29 9.49
CA PHE A 70 -4.59 0.42 8.84
C PHE A 70 -4.58 -0.05 7.39
N VAL A 71 -5.41 -1.03 7.03
CA VAL A 71 -5.46 -1.68 5.70
C VAL A 71 -5.50 -0.65 4.57
N TYR A 72 -6.39 0.34 4.66
CA TYR A 72 -6.51 1.34 3.61
C TYR A 72 -5.28 2.26 3.54
N GLY A 73 -4.79 2.76 4.69
CA GLY A 73 -3.57 3.57 4.71
C GLY A 73 -2.33 2.81 4.22
N GLU A 74 -2.23 1.53 4.54
CA GLU A 74 -1.15 0.66 4.09
C GLU A 74 -1.23 0.33 2.61
N ILE A 75 -2.39 0.38 1.95
CA ILE A 75 -2.49 0.21 0.48
C ILE A 75 -2.25 1.51 -0.30
N VAL A 76 -2.49 2.68 0.31
CA VAL A 76 -2.16 3.98 -0.28
C VAL A 76 -0.65 4.12 -0.50
N LYS A 77 0.17 3.63 0.43
CA LYS A 77 1.65 3.68 0.36
C LYS A 77 2.22 2.96 -0.90
N PRO A 78 1.92 1.68 -1.18
CA PRO A 78 2.29 1.00 -2.41
C PRO A 78 1.83 1.70 -3.68
N LYS A 79 0.61 2.25 -3.70
CA LYS A 79 0.12 2.97 -4.88
C LYS A 79 1.03 4.15 -5.20
N ARG A 80 1.50 4.90 -4.21
CA ARG A 80 2.49 5.97 -4.40
C ARG A 80 3.85 5.42 -4.87
N GLU A 81 4.38 4.39 -4.21
CA GLU A 81 5.68 3.79 -4.56
C GLU A 81 5.69 3.21 -5.99
N ILE A 82 4.57 2.63 -6.45
CA ILE A 82 4.40 2.15 -7.82
C ILE A 82 4.45 3.32 -8.80
N LYS A 83 3.74 4.43 -8.53
CA LYS A 83 3.81 5.63 -9.40
C LYS A 83 5.25 6.13 -9.51
N GLU A 84 5.96 6.21 -8.39
CA GLU A 84 7.37 6.62 -8.35
C GLU A 84 8.30 5.65 -9.09
N ALA A 85 8.04 4.34 -9.02
CA ALA A 85 8.79 3.33 -9.77
C ALA A 85 8.72 3.56 -11.30
N PHE A 86 7.61 4.13 -11.77
CA PHE A 86 7.40 4.56 -13.15
C PHE A 86 7.72 6.06 -13.39
N SER A 87 8.49 6.67 -12.48
CA SER A 87 8.88 8.09 -12.53
C SER A 87 7.71 9.07 -12.54
N ASN A 88 6.58 8.69 -11.94
CA ASN A 88 5.33 9.44 -11.93
C ASN A 88 4.78 9.77 -13.33
N VAL A 89 5.15 9.00 -14.35
CA VAL A 89 4.61 9.16 -15.70
C VAL A 89 3.36 8.30 -15.84
N GLU A 90 2.20 8.94 -15.84
CA GLU A 90 0.88 8.29 -15.81
C GLU A 90 0.70 7.19 -16.86
N ILE A 91 1.06 7.46 -18.11
CA ILE A 91 0.91 6.48 -19.21
C ILE A 91 1.68 5.17 -18.93
N ARG A 92 2.71 5.21 -18.08
CA ARG A 92 3.54 4.04 -17.75
C ARG A 92 2.99 3.22 -16.58
N TYR A 93 2.31 3.83 -15.61
CA TYR A 93 1.77 3.12 -14.45
C TYR A 93 0.26 2.86 -14.49
N LYS A 94 -0.50 3.54 -15.37
CA LYS A 94 -1.97 3.50 -15.36
C LYS A 94 -2.55 2.08 -15.42
N GLU A 95 -1.94 1.19 -16.19
CA GLU A 95 -2.42 -0.20 -16.33
C GLU A 95 -2.19 -0.99 -15.05
N VAL A 96 -1.02 -0.84 -14.44
CA VAL A 96 -0.69 -1.45 -13.14
C VAL A 96 -1.63 -0.92 -12.06
N MET A 97 -1.86 0.40 -12.03
CA MET A 97 -2.77 1.03 -11.09
C MET A 97 -4.20 0.53 -11.26
N SER A 98 -4.68 0.42 -12.50
CA SER A 98 -6.01 -0.14 -12.79
C SER A 98 -6.17 -1.58 -12.30
N ILE A 99 -5.13 -2.41 -12.40
CA ILE A 99 -5.15 -3.77 -11.87
C ILE A 99 -5.22 -3.75 -10.33
N VAL A 100 -4.42 -2.90 -9.68
CA VAL A 100 -4.43 -2.74 -8.21
C VAL A 100 -5.81 -2.28 -7.75
N ASP A 101 -6.35 -1.22 -8.35
CA ASP A 101 -7.67 -0.67 -8.02
C ASP A 101 -8.78 -1.70 -8.24
N LYS A 102 -8.75 -2.44 -9.36
CA LYS A 102 -9.71 -3.51 -9.63
C LYS A 102 -9.66 -4.61 -8.57
N LYS A 103 -8.48 -4.94 -8.05
CA LYS A 103 -8.30 -5.99 -7.03
C LYS A 103 -8.68 -5.51 -5.63
N MET A 104 -8.55 -4.23 -5.36
CA MET A 104 -8.91 -3.62 -4.08
C MET A 104 -10.43 -3.40 -3.95
N LYS A 105 -11.10 -3.10 -5.07
CA LYS A 105 -12.49 -2.65 -5.15
C LYS A 105 -13.47 -3.51 -4.35
N GLY A 106 -14.21 -2.88 -3.45
CA GLY A 106 -15.21 -3.47 -2.58
C GLY A 106 -14.63 -4.39 -1.49
N ARG A 107 -13.29 -4.43 -1.34
CA ARG A 107 -12.61 -5.32 -0.39
C ARG A 107 -11.75 -4.50 0.55
N LEU A 108 -10.65 -3.95 0.03
CA LEU A 108 -9.68 -3.18 0.82
C LEU A 108 -9.99 -1.68 0.83
N ASP A 109 -10.95 -1.25 0.00
CA ASP A 109 -11.50 0.11 -0.11
C ASP A 109 -13.01 0.15 0.18
N ALA A 110 -13.54 -0.87 0.87
CA ALA A 110 -14.92 -0.83 1.34
C ALA A 110 -15.13 0.36 2.29
N PRO A 111 -16.37 0.91 2.40
CA PRO A 111 -16.64 2.10 3.22
C PRO A 111 -16.07 2.01 4.64
N LEU A 112 -16.15 0.82 5.26
CA LEU A 112 -15.61 0.56 6.59
C LEU A 112 -14.10 0.75 6.69
N HIS A 113 -13.33 0.31 5.69
CA HIS A 113 -11.87 0.48 5.67
C HIS A 113 -11.46 1.94 5.43
N CYS A 114 -12.13 2.62 4.51
CA CYS A 114 -11.91 4.04 4.23
C CYS A 114 -12.25 4.91 5.46
N THR A 115 -13.38 4.64 6.11
CA THR A 115 -13.81 5.29 7.34
C THR A 115 -12.82 5.07 8.47
N ALA A 116 -12.41 3.82 8.69
CA ALA A 116 -11.45 3.49 9.74
C ALA A 116 -10.09 4.16 9.49
N TYR A 117 -9.67 4.33 8.25
CA TYR A 117 -8.48 5.11 7.88
C TYR A 117 -8.63 6.60 8.21
N MET A 118 -9.76 7.21 7.85
CA MET A 118 -10.06 8.62 8.14
C MET A 118 -10.10 8.90 9.65
N LEU A 119 -10.72 8.01 10.42
CA LEU A 119 -10.88 8.14 11.87
C LEU A 119 -9.65 7.68 12.66
N ASN A 120 -8.56 7.28 11.99
CA ASN A 120 -7.33 6.87 12.64
C ASN A 120 -6.36 8.07 12.78
N PRO A 121 -6.12 8.58 14.01
CA PRO A 121 -5.20 9.70 14.25
C PRO A 121 -3.77 9.47 13.76
N HIS A 122 -3.35 8.21 13.59
CA HIS A 122 -2.05 7.88 12.99
C HIS A 122 -1.92 8.47 11.58
N TYR A 123 -3.02 8.51 10.82
CA TYR A 123 -3.05 9.04 9.47
C TYR A 123 -3.62 10.46 9.45
N SER A 124 -4.84 10.65 9.92
CA SER A 124 -5.58 11.90 9.72
C SER A 124 -5.08 13.07 10.55
N TYR A 125 -4.35 12.84 11.64
CA TYR A 125 -3.70 13.94 12.36
C TYR A 125 -2.31 14.26 11.85
N VAL A 126 -1.71 13.37 11.05
CA VAL A 126 -0.43 13.59 10.36
C VAL A 126 -0.67 14.28 9.01
N ASP A 127 -1.72 13.88 8.29
CA ASP A 127 -2.15 14.46 7.01
C ASP A 127 -3.66 14.76 7.07
N GLU A 128 -3.99 16.02 7.33
CA GLU A 128 -5.39 16.47 7.45
C GLU A 128 -6.11 16.52 6.08
N SER A 129 -5.37 16.45 4.95
CA SER A 129 -5.98 16.43 3.61
C SER A 129 -6.84 15.19 3.35
N ILE A 130 -6.70 14.16 4.19
CA ILE A 130 -7.58 12.97 4.19
C ILE A 130 -9.04 13.38 4.36
N PHE A 131 -9.32 14.45 5.11
CA PHE A 131 -10.67 14.97 5.33
C PHE A 131 -11.27 15.65 4.08
N ASP A 132 -10.43 16.05 3.12
CA ASP A 132 -10.83 16.71 1.89
C ASP A 132 -11.04 15.70 0.73
N ASP A 133 -10.70 14.42 0.93
CA ASP A 133 -10.91 13.38 -0.08
C ASP A 133 -12.39 12.97 -0.14
N GLY A 134 -13.06 13.36 -1.23
CA GLY A 134 -14.48 13.09 -1.42
C GLY A 134 -14.88 11.61 -1.40
N ASN A 135 -13.99 10.68 -1.79
CA ASN A 135 -14.30 9.24 -1.72
C ASN A 135 -14.26 8.75 -0.27
N ILE A 136 -13.31 9.27 0.52
CA ILE A 136 -13.17 8.93 1.93
C ILE A 136 -14.32 9.52 2.74
N THR A 137 -14.69 10.77 2.49
CA THR A 137 -15.82 11.43 3.15
C THR A 137 -17.14 10.77 2.79
N THR A 138 -17.37 10.40 1.52
CA THR A 138 -18.54 9.62 1.12
C THR A 138 -18.58 8.28 1.85
N SER A 139 -17.45 7.56 1.90
CA SER A 139 -17.36 6.29 2.63
C SER A 139 -17.70 6.41 4.11
N PHE A 140 -17.33 7.53 4.74
CA PHE A 140 -17.70 7.82 6.12
C PHE A 140 -19.20 7.97 6.30
N VAL A 141 -19.85 8.75 5.44
CA VAL A 141 -21.30 8.93 5.46
C VAL A 141 -22.00 7.60 5.23
N ASP A 142 -21.59 6.82 4.22
CA ASP A 142 -22.13 5.48 3.95
C ASP A 142 -22.04 4.56 5.19
N CYS A 143 -20.91 4.64 5.91
CA CYS A 143 -20.75 3.91 7.16
C CYS A 143 -21.72 4.39 8.25
N VAL A 144 -21.83 5.71 8.46
CA VAL A 144 -22.73 6.27 9.48
C VAL A 144 -24.18 5.88 9.19
N GLU A 145 -24.65 6.02 7.94
CA GLU A 145 -25.99 5.59 7.52
C GLU A 145 -26.22 4.09 7.74
N THR A 146 -25.19 3.27 7.50
CA THR A 146 -25.27 1.82 7.72
C THR A 146 -25.32 1.46 9.21
N PHE A 147 -24.45 2.06 10.04
CA PHE A 147 -24.37 1.74 11.48
C PHE A 147 -25.55 2.27 12.29
N TYR A 148 -26.10 3.42 11.89
CA TYR A 148 -27.21 4.08 12.57
C TYR A 148 -28.47 4.13 11.70
N SER A 149 -28.71 3.08 10.91
CA SER A 149 -29.84 3.00 9.98
C SER A 149 -31.18 3.24 10.70
N GLY A 150 -31.91 4.27 10.28
CA GLY A 150 -33.20 4.67 10.85
C GLY A 150 -33.12 5.55 12.11
N ASP A 151 -31.92 5.95 12.54
CA ASP A 151 -31.69 6.92 13.61
C ASP A 151 -31.05 8.19 13.06
N ASP A 152 -31.86 8.98 12.35
CA ASP A 152 -31.44 10.22 11.69
C ASP A 152 -30.82 11.24 12.67
N ASN A 153 -31.28 11.22 13.94
CA ASN A 153 -30.74 12.10 14.97
C ASN A 153 -29.29 11.74 15.32
N THR A 154 -28.99 10.45 15.49
CA THR A 154 -27.61 10.01 15.73
C THR A 154 -26.72 10.22 14.50
N GLN A 155 -27.24 9.99 13.28
CA GLN A 155 -26.51 10.28 12.05
C GLN A 155 -26.12 11.76 11.94
N ASP A 156 -27.08 12.67 12.16
CA ASP A 156 -26.83 14.12 12.18
C ASP A 156 -25.80 14.49 13.25
N GLN A 157 -25.96 13.95 14.47
CA GLN A 157 -25.03 14.20 15.56
C GLN A 157 -23.59 13.77 15.20
N VAL A 158 -23.42 12.58 14.63
CA VAL A 158 -22.10 12.04 14.28
C VAL A 158 -21.46 12.81 13.13
N VAL A 159 -22.18 13.04 12.04
CA VAL A 159 -21.65 13.68 10.82
C VAL A 159 -21.39 15.16 11.04
N ASN A 160 -22.33 15.89 11.63
CA ASN A 160 -22.28 17.34 11.67
C ASN A 160 -21.60 17.92 12.91
N TYR A 161 -21.51 17.15 14.02
CA TYR A 161 -20.95 17.65 15.28
C TYR A 161 -19.74 16.85 15.76
N GLU A 162 -19.88 15.54 15.97
CA GLU A 162 -18.78 14.74 16.54
C GLU A 162 -17.59 14.62 15.58
N PHE A 163 -17.85 14.48 14.28
CA PHE A 163 -16.79 14.43 13.28
C PHE A 163 -15.98 15.74 13.23
N GLN A 164 -16.64 16.91 13.32
CA GLN A 164 -15.94 18.20 13.38
C GLN A 164 -15.05 18.32 14.62
N LYS A 165 -15.52 17.84 15.78
CA LYS A 165 -14.69 17.80 17.00
C LYS A 165 -13.46 16.91 16.81
N PHE A 166 -13.62 15.77 16.14
CA PHE A 166 -12.49 14.89 15.81
C PHE A 166 -11.48 15.58 14.89
N GLN A 167 -11.93 16.22 13.81
CA GLN A 167 -11.09 16.97 12.87
C GLN A 167 -10.30 18.08 13.58
N LYS A 168 -10.99 18.89 14.41
CA LYS A 168 -10.40 20.00 15.17
C LYS A 168 -9.64 19.56 16.41
N LYS A 169 -9.59 18.26 16.72
CA LYS A 169 -8.92 17.69 17.90
C LYS A 169 -9.46 18.31 19.20
N GLU A 170 -10.78 18.53 19.26
CA GLU A 170 -11.45 19.15 20.40
C GLU A 170 -11.72 18.14 21.53
N GLY A 171 -11.77 18.63 22.77
CA GLY A 171 -12.09 17.83 23.94
C GLY A 171 -11.15 16.63 24.14
N THR A 172 -11.72 15.43 24.22
CA THR A 172 -10.95 14.19 24.43
C THR A 172 -10.09 13.79 23.24
N PHE A 173 -10.46 14.18 22.01
CA PHE A 173 -9.70 13.90 20.80
C PHE A 173 -8.35 14.65 20.74
N GLY A 174 -8.25 15.77 21.45
CA GLY A 174 -7.02 16.55 21.56
C GLY A 174 -6.05 16.11 22.65
N LYS A 175 -6.46 15.21 23.56
CA LYS A 175 -5.64 14.82 24.72
C LYS A 175 -4.37 14.08 24.28
N LYS A 176 -3.32 14.16 25.09
CA LYS A 176 -2.03 13.49 24.85
C LYS A 176 -2.19 12.01 24.50
N LEU A 177 -3.10 11.30 25.18
CA LEU A 177 -3.39 9.89 24.92
C LEU A 177 -3.97 9.63 23.51
N ALA A 178 -4.84 10.50 23.01
CA ALA A 178 -5.34 10.40 21.64
C ALA A 178 -4.24 10.72 20.61
N ARG A 179 -3.35 11.67 20.95
CA ARG A 179 -2.21 12.06 20.10
C ARG A 179 -1.08 11.03 20.09
N THR A 180 -0.93 10.18 21.11
CA THR A 180 0.10 9.13 21.10
C THR A 180 -0.08 8.12 19.97
N CYS A 181 -1.30 7.97 19.42
CA CYS A 181 -1.56 7.17 18.23
C CYS A 181 -0.83 7.69 16.96
N GLN A 182 -0.34 8.94 16.97
CA GLN A 182 0.50 9.49 15.90
C GLN A 182 1.88 8.83 15.84
N ASN A 183 2.42 8.40 16.98
CA ASN A 183 3.79 7.89 17.14
C ASN A 183 3.75 6.37 17.33
N PHE A 184 3.56 5.64 16.24
CA PHE A 184 3.15 4.23 16.27
C PHE A 184 4.33 3.24 16.44
N ASP A 185 5.01 3.31 17.59
CA ASP A 185 5.73 2.14 18.16
C ASP A 185 4.77 1.23 18.96
N TYR A 186 3.47 1.28 18.65
CA TYR A 186 2.45 0.50 19.33
C TYR A 186 2.49 -0.96 18.84
N ASN A 187 3.10 -1.81 19.67
CA ASN A 187 2.98 -3.26 19.62
C ASN A 187 1.85 -3.68 20.58
N PRO A 188 0.68 -4.14 20.10
CA PRO A 188 -0.44 -4.49 20.98
C PRO A 188 -0.24 -5.79 21.78
N GLY A 189 0.86 -6.53 21.54
CA GLY A 189 1.14 -7.84 22.12
C GLY A 189 1.64 -8.80 21.05
#